data_AF-A0A222FMZ0-F1
#
_entry.id   AF-A0A222FMZ0-F1
#
_cell.length_a   1.000
_cell.length_b   1.000
_cell.length_c   1.000
_cell.angle_alpha   90.00
_cell.angle_beta   90.00
_cell.angle_gamma   90.00
#
_symmetry.space_group_name_H-M   'P 1'
#
loop_
_entity.id
_entity.type
_entity.pdbx_description
1 polymer ?
#
loop_
_entity_poly.entity_id
_entity_poly.type
_entity_poly.pdbx_seq_one_letter_code
_entity_poly.pdbx_strand_id
1 'polypeptide(L)'
;MTQTILFPSFKNRILRLSGLKLGVSGSGERMPCCARVVYEYLGPQVDVLNALSLCGLYQQDSSAIDDSVRHSIHNDVGMYEWHFRARP
;
A
#
# COMPACT_ATOMS: atom_id res chain seq x y z
N MET A 1 -8.37 13.26 -6.51
CA MET A 1 -8.33 13.30 -5.04
C MET A 1 -8.17 11.87 -4.53
N THR A 2 -7.32 11.64 -3.54
CA THR A 2 -7.16 10.32 -2.90
C THR A 2 -7.22 10.46 -1.39
N GLN A 3 -7.76 9.46 -0.69
CA GLN A 3 -7.76 9.37 0.77
C GLN A 3 -7.05 8.08 1.19
N THR A 4 -6.21 8.16 2.21
CA THR A 4 -5.53 6.99 2.78
C THR A 4 -5.91 6.84 4.24
N ILE A 5 -6.31 5.64 4.63
CA ILE A 5 -6.61 5.26 6.01
C ILE A 5 -5.62 4.16 6.39
N LEU A 6 -4.79 4.42 7.40
CA LEU A 6 -3.81 3.48 7.91
C LEU A 6 -4.33 2.79 9.17
N PHE A 7 -3.97 1.53 9.38
CA PHE A 7 -4.20 0.85 10.63
C PHE A 7 -3.46 1.56 11.78
N PRO A 8 -4.10 1.77 12.93
CA PRO A 8 -3.41 2.22 14.12
C PRO A 8 -2.40 1.14 14.53
N SER A 9 -1.15 1.54 14.75
CA SER A 9 -0.15 0.67 15.36
C SER A 9 -0.05 0.98 16.85
N PHE A 10 -0.21 -0.06 17.67
CA PHE A 10 -0.06 0.02 19.12
C PHE A 10 1.37 -0.35 19.59
N LYS A 11 2.34 -0.38 18.66
CA LYS A 11 3.74 -0.73 18.95
C LYS A 11 4.57 0.52 19.22
N ASN A 12 5.47 0.44 20.21
CA ASN A 12 6.43 1.51 20.53
C ASN A 12 7.37 1.89 19.37
N ARG A 13 7.60 0.96 18.43
CA ARG A 13 8.37 1.20 17.21
C ARG A 13 7.62 0.68 16.01
N ILE A 14 7.35 1.57 15.06
CA ILE A 14 6.61 1.28 13.83
C ILE A 14 7.62 1.22 12.69
N LEU A 15 7.82 0.02 12.14
CA LEU A 15 8.64 -0.16 10.92
C LEU A 15 7.78 -0.17 9.66
N ARG A 16 6.51 -0.58 9.80
CA ARG A 16 5.58 -0.71 8.70
C ARG A 16 4.17 -0.33 9.14
N LEU A 17 3.43 0.32 8.26
CA LEU A 17 2.00 0.59 8.38
C LEU A 17 1.29 0.02 7.16
N SER A 18 0.14 -0.60 7.40
CA SER A 18 -0.76 -1.06 6.34
C SER A 18 -2.04 -0.24 6.35
N GLY A 19 -2.75 -0.22 5.23
CA GLY A 19 -3.98 0.55 5.12
C GLY A 19 -4.70 0.39 3.79
N LEU A 20 -5.69 1.25 3.58
CA LEU A 20 -6.39 1.39 2.31
C LEU A 20 -6.12 2.77 1.72
N LYS A 21 -5.90 2.82 0.41
CA LYS A 21 -5.91 4.05 -0.37
C LYS A 21 -7.08 4.00 -1.34
N LEU A 22 -7.97 4.99 -1.22
CA LEU A 22 -9.10 5.19 -2.11
C LEU A 22 -8.85 6.39 -3.00
N GLY A 23 -9.32 6.32 -4.23
CA GLY A 23 -9.18 7.39 -5.18
C GLY A 23 -10.05 7.19 -6.40
N VAL A 24 -9.96 8.13 -7.32
CA VAL A 24 -10.63 8.07 -8.61
C VAL A 24 -9.58 8.23 -9.68
N SER A 25 -9.62 7.39 -10.72
CA SER A 25 -8.72 7.54 -11.86
C SER A 25 -8.99 8.85 -12.60
N GLY A 26 -7.91 9.48 -13.11
CA GLY A 26 -7.99 10.64 -13.99
C GLY A 26 -8.37 10.29 -15.43
N SER A 27 -8.37 9.01 -15.81
CA SER A 27 -8.84 8.55 -17.12
C SER A 27 -10.37 8.63 -17.22
N GLY A 28 -10.90 8.67 -18.45
CA GLY A 28 -12.32 8.96 -18.74
C GLY A 28 -13.35 8.09 -18.02
N GLU A 29 -12.95 6.92 -17.52
CA GLU A 29 -13.80 5.96 -16.81
C GLU A 29 -14.21 6.44 -15.40
N ARG A 30 -13.40 7.32 -14.76
CA ARG A 30 -13.65 7.91 -13.42
C ARG A 30 -14.16 6.92 -12.36
N MET A 31 -13.80 5.64 -12.46
CA MET A 31 -14.20 4.64 -11.48
C MET A 31 -13.48 4.89 -10.15
N PRO A 32 -14.21 4.90 -9.03
CA PRO A 32 -13.60 4.82 -7.71
C PRO A 32 -12.88 3.49 -7.55
N CYS A 33 -11.62 3.56 -7.14
CA CYS A 33 -10.79 2.39 -6.89
C CYS A 33 -10.25 2.43 -5.46
N CYS A 34 -10.05 1.26 -4.88
CA CYS A 34 -9.41 1.07 -3.58
C CYS A 34 -8.29 0.04 -3.71
N ALA A 35 -7.17 0.28 -3.05
CA ALA A 35 -6.07 -0.67 -2.97
C ALA A 35 -5.52 -0.76 -1.55
N ARG A 36 -5.04 -1.95 -1.17
CA ARG A 36 -4.21 -2.13 0.01
C ARG A 36 -2.88 -1.43 -0.22
N VAL A 37 -2.39 -0.77 0.82
CA VAL A 37 -1.10 -0.07 0.80
C VAL A 37 -0.26 -0.47 1.99
N VAL A 38 1.06 -0.43 1.79
CA VAL A 38 2.07 -0.64 2.82
C VAL A 38 3.05 0.52 2.78
N TYR A 39 3.34 1.08 3.94
CA TYR A 39 4.24 2.21 4.15
C TYR A 39 5.36 1.72 5.05
N GLU A 40 6.60 1.91 4.62
CA GLU A 40 7.79 1.56 5.39
C GLU A 40 8.43 2.81 5.99
N TYR A 41 8.86 2.69 7.24
CA TYR A 41 9.55 3.79 7.92
C TYR A 41 11.00 3.88 7.45
N LEU A 42 11.32 4.97 6.74
CA LEU A 42 12.66 5.22 6.19
C LEU A 42 13.68 5.75 7.21
N GLY A 43 13.30 5.86 8.49
CA GLY A 43 14.15 6.43 9.53
C GLY A 43 13.90 7.93 9.78
N PRO A 44 14.59 8.51 10.76
CA PRO A 44 14.43 9.91 11.15
C PRO A 44 15.10 10.89 10.18
N GLN A 45 16.05 10.42 9.38
CA GLN A 45 16.73 11.17 8.33
C GLN A 45 16.64 10.37 7.04
N VAL A 46 16.02 10.94 6.03
CA VAL A 46 15.75 10.26 4.76
C VAL A 46 16.70 10.80 3.70
N ASP A 47 17.47 9.91 3.07
CA ASP A 47 18.13 10.23 1.81
C ASP A 47 17.07 10.24 0.70
N VAL A 48 16.58 11.43 0.38
CA VAL A 48 15.46 11.62 -0.55
C VAL A 48 15.79 11.16 -1.97
N LEU A 49 17.02 11.38 -2.44
CA LEU A 49 17.41 11.03 -3.80
C LEU A 49 17.47 9.51 -3.95
N ASN A 50 18.07 8.83 -2.97
CA ASN A 50 18.07 7.38 -2.94
C ASN A 50 16.64 6.82 -2.83
N ALA A 51 15.81 7.35 -1.92
CA ALA A 51 14.44 6.89 -1.74
C ALA A 51 13.59 7.04 -3.02
N LEU A 52 13.72 8.16 -3.73
CA LEU A 52 13.03 8.36 -5.01
C LEU A 52 13.54 7.43 -6.11
N SER A 53 14.83 7.08 -6.11
CA SER A 53 15.38 6.13 -7.09
C SER A 53 14.80 4.72 -6.97
N LEU A 54 14.26 4.36 -5.79
CA LEU A 54 13.59 3.08 -5.53
C LEU A 54 12.11 3.09 -5.98
N CYS A 55 11.54 4.25 -6.32
CA CYS A 55 10.19 4.34 -6.82
C CYS A 55 10.12 3.83 -8.26
N GLY A 56 9.13 2.97 -8.53
CA GLY A 56 8.93 2.40 -9.86
C GLY A 56 7.59 1.70 -9.97
N LEU A 57 7.26 1.32 -11.20
CA LEU A 57 6.13 0.44 -11.49
C LEU A 57 6.64 -0.98 -11.62
N TYR A 58 5.96 -1.90 -10.94
CA TYR A 58 6.30 -3.31 -10.93
C TYR A 58 5.10 -4.12 -11.42
N GLN A 59 5.38 -5.24 -12.08
CA GLN A 59 4.38 -6.28 -12.30
C GLN A 59 3.92 -6.82 -10.94
N GLN A 60 2.66 -7.24 -10.86
CA GLN A 60 2.03 -7.70 -9.62
C GLN A 60 2.83 -8.82 -8.92
N ASP A 61 3.41 -9.73 -9.71
CA ASP A 61 4.17 -10.88 -9.22
C ASP A 61 5.70 -10.68 -9.33
N SER A 62 6.15 -9.44 -9.48
CA SER A 62 7.58 -9.13 -9.63
C SER A 62 8.39 -9.58 -8.42
N SER A 63 9.44 -10.38 -8.66
CA SER A 63 10.39 -10.80 -7.63
C SER A 63 11.28 -9.66 -7.11
N ALA A 64 11.23 -8.47 -7.73
CA ALA A 64 11.89 -7.28 -7.23
C ALA A 64 11.24 -6.71 -5.96
N ILE A 65 9.99 -7.11 -5.67
CA ILE A 65 9.28 -6.77 -4.44
C ILE A 65 9.30 -7.98 -3.51
N ASP A 66 9.72 -7.73 -2.27
CA ASP A 66 9.70 -8.73 -1.20
C ASP A 66 8.33 -9.43 -1.08
N ASP A 67 8.38 -10.73 -0.84
CA ASP A 67 7.18 -11.58 -0.82
C ASP A 67 6.17 -11.15 0.25
N SER A 68 6.64 -10.67 1.41
CA SER A 68 5.76 -10.15 2.46
C SER A 68 5.01 -8.91 2.00
N VAL A 69 5.69 -8.01 1.27
CA VAL A 69 5.08 -6.79 0.73
C VAL A 69 4.04 -7.15 -0.32
N ARG A 70 4.37 -8.07 -1.25
CA ARG A 70 3.42 -8.55 -2.28
C ARG A 70 2.15 -9.12 -1.65
N HIS A 71 2.28 -9.96 -0.63
CA HIS A 71 1.12 -10.50 0.09
C HIS A 71 0.30 -9.41 0.80
N SER A 72 0.93 -8.40 1.39
CA SER A 72 0.23 -7.32 2.09
C SER A 72 -0.54 -6.37 1.17
N ILE A 73 -0.11 -6.20 -0.09
CA ILE A 73 -0.75 -5.29 -1.06
C ILE A 73 -1.65 -6.01 -2.08
N HIS A 74 -1.69 -7.34 -2.08
CA HIS A 74 -2.54 -8.11 -2.97
C HIS A 74 -4.01 -7.73 -2.72
N ASN A 75 -4.80 -7.41 -3.74
CA ASN A 75 -6.15 -6.85 -3.60
C ASN A 75 -7.28 -7.90 -3.75
N ASP A 76 -7.11 -9.08 -3.17
CA ASP A 76 -8.13 -10.13 -3.16
C ASP A 76 -9.23 -9.84 -2.12
N VAL A 77 -10.46 -10.24 -2.47
CA VAL A 77 -11.61 -10.34 -1.56
C VAL A 77 -11.87 -11.83 -1.37
N GLY A 78 -11.74 -12.33 -0.14
CA GLY A 78 -11.97 -13.75 0.15
C GLY A 78 -13.43 -14.17 -0.12
N MET A 79 -13.66 -15.47 -0.35
CA MET A 79 -14.98 -16.04 -0.67
C MET A 79 -16.11 -15.68 0.33
N TYR A 80 -15.75 -15.38 1.58
CA TYR A 80 -16.68 -15.02 2.65
C TYR A 80 -16.51 -13.57 3.13
N GLU A 81 -15.74 -12.76 2.40
CA GLU A 81 -15.56 -11.34 2.68
C GLU A 81 -16.55 -10.51 1.85
N TRP A 82 -17.41 -9.74 2.52
CA TRP A 82 -18.35 -8.85 1.85
C TRP A 82 -17.78 -7.47 1.54
N HIS A 83 -16.69 -7.10 2.22
CA HIS A 83 -16.05 -5.80 2.11
C HIS A 83 -14.59 -5.96 1.71
N PHE A 84 -14.09 -5.04 0.89
CA PHE A 84 -12.66 -4.88 0.71
C PHE A 84 -12.04 -4.23 1.94
N ARG A 85 -11.16 -4.95 2.63
CA ARG A 85 -10.58 -4.54 3.92
C ARG A 85 -9.06 -4.45 3.82
N ALA A 86 -8.45 -3.53 4.56
CA ALA A 86 -7.01 -3.60 4.83
C ALA A 86 -6.69 -4.84 5.68
N ARG A 87 -5.42 -5.28 5.63
CA ARG A 87 -4.88 -6.37 6.45
C ARG A 87 -3.68 -5.85 7.27
N PRO A 88 -3.55 -6.20 8.56
CA PRO A 88 -2.41 -5.80 9.39
C PRO A 88 -1.09 -6.45 8.97
#